data_AF-A0A9P9CZT3-F1
#
_entry.id   AF-A0A9P9CZT3-F1
#
_cell.length_a   1.000
_cell.length_b   1.000
_cell.length_c   1.000
_cell.angle_alpha   90.00
_cell.angle_beta   90.00
_cell.angle_gamma   90.00
#
_symmetry.space_group_name_H-M   'P 1'
#
loop_
_entity.id
_entity.type
_entity.pdbx_description
1 polymer ?
#
loop_
_entity_poly.entity_id
_entity_poly.type
_entity_poly.pdbx_seq_one_letter_code
_entity_poly.pdbx_strand_id
1 'polypeptide(L)'
;YQQPIDAKDAGAWFEKIERAETAVCQTQDPNFSETKARKRPQGTQPNVESAAQDWCGKVDGKSVEKGLVEYQHNIDGLAAFWLSASYRANPPSDLKCSGTAKILKDDCVKSITGAVTDCEPKQEFTHGASLAHGCISFNITVNGETRPDKVPWAAETGWKGQGICSRGNGTEVDSKFFKGLWPQFCAEVKEGQSLHKVYKNVDFKPPGSKKRAPPASSKQYDDYKFSLEYQAAPGTCQQSCKQAFEEMQLSCGNGGIGNTKMMHIGNFDASCGKYIYEIMPPEPGRP
;
A
#
# COMPACT_ATOMS: atom_id res chain seq x y z
N TYR A 1 7.33 7.49 8.55
CA TYR A 1 6.63 6.25 8.18
C TYR A 1 6.92 5.99 6.72
N GLN A 2 7.74 5.00 6.46
CA GLN A 2 8.31 4.74 5.14
C GLN A 2 7.63 3.48 4.57
N GLN A 3 7.53 3.39 3.24
CA GLN A 3 6.70 2.42 2.52
C GLN A 3 7.30 1.00 2.58
N PRO A 4 6.51 -0.07 2.38
CA PRO A 4 7.08 -1.40 2.10
C PRO A 4 8.10 -1.33 0.95
N ILE A 5 8.97 -2.34 0.88
CA ILE A 5 9.97 -2.59 -0.19
C ILE A 5 9.53 -1.91 -1.50
N ASP A 6 10.38 -1.04 -2.10
CA ASP A 6 10.09 -0.38 -3.38
C ASP A 6 9.47 -1.40 -4.34
N ALA A 7 8.33 -1.09 -4.94
CA ALA A 7 7.59 -2.03 -5.79
C ALA A 7 8.47 -2.68 -6.88
N LYS A 8 9.50 -1.95 -7.34
CA LYS A 8 10.50 -2.46 -8.29
C LYS A 8 11.44 -3.49 -7.66
N ASP A 9 11.90 -3.22 -6.43
CA ASP A 9 12.76 -4.13 -5.67
C ASP A 9 11.98 -5.35 -5.18
N ALA A 10 10.71 -5.17 -4.84
CA ALA A 10 9.79 -6.25 -4.50
C ALA A 10 9.60 -7.19 -5.71
N GLY A 11 9.43 -6.65 -6.92
CA GLY A 11 9.30 -7.45 -8.14
C GLY A 11 10.53 -8.33 -8.42
N ALA A 12 11.73 -7.76 -8.36
CA ALA A 12 12.98 -8.50 -8.54
C ALA A 12 13.22 -9.52 -7.40
N TRP A 13 12.80 -9.20 -6.19
CA TRP A 13 12.86 -10.09 -5.04
C TRP A 13 11.92 -11.29 -5.20
N PHE A 14 10.65 -11.06 -5.59
CA PHE A 14 9.69 -12.12 -5.88
C PHE A 14 10.16 -13.00 -7.04
N GLU A 15 10.71 -12.43 -8.11
CA GLU A 15 11.21 -13.22 -9.24
C GLU A 15 12.32 -14.19 -8.82
N LYS A 16 13.21 -13.78 -7.91
CA LYS A 16 14.26 -14.67 -7.37
C LYS A 16 13.68 -15.81 -6.54
N ILE A 17 12.72 -15.51 -5.66
CA ILE A 17 12.02 -16.51 -4.84
C ILE A 17 11.29 -17.51 -5.74
N GLU A 18 10.65 -17.02 -6.80
CA GLU A 18 9.86 -17.86 -7.68
C GLU A 18 10.69 -18.82 -8.53
N ARG A 19 11.97 -18.56 -8.75
CA ARG A 19 12.84 -19.40 -9.58
C ARG A 19 13.70 -20.40 -8.81
N ALA A 20 13.89 -20.24 -7.50
CA ALA A 20 14.81 -21.06 -6.72
C ALA A 20 14.26 -21.49 -5.36
N GLU A 21 14.56 -22.74 -4.96
CA GLU A 21 14.34 -23.23 -3.58
C GLU A 21 15.55 -22.87 -2.69
N THR A 22 15.97 -21.61 -2.76
CA THR A 22 17.05 -21.05 -1.96
C THR A 22 16.57 -19.83 -1.20
N ALA A 23 17.07 -19.62 0.01
CA ALA A 23 16.67 -18.49 0.82
C ALA A 23 16.99 -17.16 0.11
N VAL A 24 16.01 -16.27 0.08
CA VAL A 24 16.16 -14.89 -0.41
C VAL A 24 15.99 -13.95 0.78
N CYS A 25 17.06 -13.24 1.09
CA CYS A 25 17.12 -12.35 2.24
C CYS A 25 16.50 -11.01 1.91
N GLN A 26 15.66 -10.48 2.80
CA GLN A 26 15.22 -9.09 2.66
C GLN A 26 16.44 -8.20 2.86
N THR A 27 16.73 -7.37 1.86
CA THR A 27 17.87 -6.46 1.91
C THR A 27 17.67 -5.46 3.05
N GLN A 28 18.74 -5.17 3.79
CA GLN A 28 18.75 -4.06 4.73
C GLN A 28 18.50 -2.77 3.93
N ASP A 29 17.28 -2.24 4.00
CA ASP A 29 17.04 -0.90 3.49
C ASP A 29 17.71 0.07 4.48
N PRO A 30 18.65 0.92 4.03
CA PRO A 30 19.38 1.85 4.90
C PRO A 30 18.47 2.85 5.63
N ASN A 31 17.21 2.98 5.21
CA ASN A 31 16.23 3.83 5.90
C ASN A 31 15.30 3.04 6.85
N PHE A 32 15.29 1.71 6.79
CA PHE A 32 14.48 0.80 7.62
C PHE A 32 15.34 -0.17 8.44
N SER A 33 16.67 0.00 8.43
CA SER A 33 17.68 -0.92 8.96
C SER A 33 17.57 -1.24 10.45
N GLU A 34 16.62 -0.62 11.14
CA GLU A 34 16.33 -0.84 12.55
C GLU A 34 15.18 -1.80 12.80
N THR A 35 14.29 -2.04 11.83
CA THR A 35 13.12 -2.90 12.09
C THR A 35 13.53 -4.36 11.95
N LYS A 36 13.49 -5.10 13.06
CA LYS A 36 13.87 -6.50 13.13
C LYS A 36 12.90 -7.26 14.02
N ALA A 37 12.74 -8.55 13.74
CA ALA A 37 11.99 -9.47 14.60
C ALA A 37 12.93 -10.50 15.21
N ARG A 38 12.71 -10.91 16.46
CA ARG A 38 13.47 -11.97 17.12
C ARG A 38 13.24 -13.30 16.43
N LYS A 39 14.31 -14.02 16.15
CA LYS A 39 14.23 -15.36 15.57
C LYS A 39 13.88 -16.42 16.61
N ARG A 40 14.51 -16.34 17.78
CA ARG A 40 14.45 -17.36 18.84
C ARG A 40 13.69 -16.90 20.08
N PRO A 41 13.22 -17.83 20.91
CA PRO A 41 12.51 -17.49 22.14
C PRO A 41 13.37 -16.69 23.12
N GLN A 42 12.84 -15.56 23.57
CA GLN A 42 13.34 -14.82 24.71
C GLN A 42 12.14 -14.36 25.55
N GLY A 43 11.83 -15.12 26.60
CA GLY A 43 10.65 -14.87 27.43
C GLY A 43 9.34 -15.33 26.75
N THR A 44 8.26 -14.57 26.98
CA THR A 44 6.89 -14.94 26.57
C THR A 44 6.45 -14.29 25.25
N GLN A 45 7.27 -13.44 24.65
CA GLN A 45 6.92 -12.74 23.42
C GLN A 45 7.07 -13.66 22.19
N PRO A 46 6.14 -13.58 21.22
CA PRO A 46 6.22 -14.38 20.01
C PRO A 46 7.48 -14.01 19.20
N ASN A 47 8.23 -15.02 18.79
CA ASN A 47 9.38 -14.93 17.91
C ASN A 47 9.08 -15.68 16.62
N VAL A 48 9.91 -15.51 15.59
CA VAL A 48 9.67 -16.12 14.27
C VAL A 48 9.59 -17.64 14.35
N GLU A 49 10.48 -18.32 15.08
CA GLU A 49 10.49 -19.78 15.17
C GLU A 49 9.21 -20.32 15.86
N SER A 50 8.81 -19.75 17.00
CA SER A 50 7.61 -20.21 17.71
C SER A 50 6.32 -19.84 16.96
N ALA A 51 6.28 -18.66 16.34
CA ALA A 51 5.15 -18.24 15.51
C ALA A 51 5.00 -19.12 14.27
N ALA A 52 6.11 -19.56 13.65
CA ALA A 52 6.09 -20.49 12.54
C ALA A 52 5.50 -21.84 12.95
N GLN A 53 5.93 -22.40 14.08
CA GLN A 53 5.42 -23.67 14.60
C GLN A 53 3.89 -23.63 14.83
N ASP A 54 3.42 -22.57 15.48
CA ASP A 54 2.00 -22.36 15.76
C ASP A 54 1.18 -22.13 14.48
N TRP A 55 1.62 -21.19 13.64
CA TRP A 55 0.92 -20.83 12.41
C TRP A 55 0.84 -21.99 11.41
N CYS A 56 1.99 -22.61 11.10
CA CYS A 56 2.05 -23.73 10.16
C CYS A 56 1.22 -24.93 10.65
N GLY A 57 1.09 -25.12 11.97
CA GLY A 57 0.18 -26.12 12.53
C GLY A 57 -1.30 -25.79 12.30
N LYS A 58 -1.68 -24.51 12.35
CA LYS A 58 -3.07 -24.05 12.12
C LYS A 58 -3.47 -24.12 10.64
N VAL A 59 -2.54 -23.92 9.73
CA VAL A 59 -2.80 -23.91 8.28
C VAL A 59 -2.43 -25.22 7.58
N ASP A 60 -2.06 -26.26 8.34
CA ASP A 60 -1.73 -27.58 7.78
C ASP A 60 -2.90 -28.15 6.96
N GLY A 61 -2.62 -28.56 5.73
CA GLY A 61 -3.61 -29.04 4.76
C GLY A 61 -4.44 -27.94 4.09
N LYS A 62 -4.35 -26.67 4.50
CA LYS A 62 -5.04 -25.55 3.85
C LYS A 62 -4.49 -25.33 2.45
N SER A 63 -5.37 -25.01 1.50
CA SER A 63 -4.99 -24.73 0.11
C SER A 63 -4.74 -23.23 -0.09
N VAL A 64 -3.68 -22.90 -0.82
CA VAL A 64 -3.43 -21.58 -1.38
C VAL A 64 -3.62 -21.62 -2.89
N GLU A 65 -4.30 -20.61 -3.41
CA GLU A 65 -4.61 -20.47 -4.83
C GLU A 65 -3.85 -19.28 -5.42
N LYS A 66 -3.73 -19.23 -6.76
CA LYS A 66 -3.09 -18.12 -7.45
C LYS A 66 -3.77 -16.78 -7.08
N GLY A 67 -2.97 -15.82 -6.61
CA GLY A 67 -3.44 -14.49 -6.22
C GLY A 67 -3.99 -14.38 -4.80
N LEU A 68 -4.07 -15.49 -4.05
CA LEU A 68 -4.43 -15.48 -2.64
C LEU A 68 -3.18 -15.66 -1.77
N VAL A 69 -3.19 -15.02 -0.60
CA VAL A 69 -2.12 -15.12 0.39
C VAL A 69 -2.73 -15.51 1.73
N GLU A 70 -2.26 -16.63 2.28
CA GLU A 70 -2.54 -16.99 3.66
C GLU A 70 -1.49 -16.37 4.56
N TYR A 71 -1.88 -15.80 5.71
CA TYR A 71 -0.93 -15.12 6.57
C TYR A 71 -1.30 -15.10 8.06
N GLN A 72 -0.30 -14.81 8.89
CA GLN A 72 -0.44 -14.46 10.30
C GLN A 72 0.39 -13.22 10.63
N HIS A 73 -0.21 -12.29 11.37
CA HIS A 73 0.44 -11.11 11.92
C HIS A 73 0.90 -11.36 13.36
N ASN A 74 2.13 -10.96 13.68
CA ASN A 74 2.73 -11.10 15.01
C ASN A 74 3.40 -9.79 15.42
N ILE A 75 3.31 -9.43 16.69
CA ILE A 75 3.93 -8.22 17.24
C ILE A 75 5.17 -8.61 18.05
N ASP A 76 6.28 -7.96 17.78
CA ASP A 76 7.55 -8.16 18.47
C ASP A 76 8.12 -6.81 18.96
N GLY A 77 7.75 -6.41 20.17
CA GLY A 77 8.14 -5.11 20.72
C GLY A 77 7.50 -3.94 19.96
N LEU A 78 8.32 -3.13 19.31
CA LEU A 78 7.89 -1.98 18.48
C LEU A 78 7.75 -2.33 16.99
N ALA A 79 8.09 -3.56 16.61
CA ALA A 79 7.95 -4.06 15.25
C ALA A 79 6.80 -5.06 15.16
N ALA A 80 6.35 -5.31 13.93
CA ALA A 80 5.58 -6.49 13.62
C ALA A 80 6.26 -7.32 12.54
N PHE A 81 5.92 -8.60 12.51
CA PHE A 81 6.30 -9.47 11.42
C PHE A 81 5.12 -10.31 10.97
N TRP A 82 5.10 -10.60 9.69
CA TRP A 82 4.09 -11.40 9.04
C TRP A 82 4.70 -12.68 8.52
N LEU A 83 4.06 -13.79 8.83
CA LEU A 83 4.28 -15.06 8.16
C LEU A 83 3.26 -15.17 7.03
N SER A 84 3.69 -15.57 5.84
CA SER A 84 2.78 -15.74 4.71
C SER A 84 3.14 -16.92 3.82
N ALA A 85 2.12 -17.47 3.19
CA ALA A 85 2.19 -18.51 2.19
C ALA A 85 1.37 -18.08 0.98
N SER A 86 2.01 -18.08 -0.19
CA SER A 86 1.37 -17.74 -1.46
C SER A 86 1.72 -18.76 -2.53
N TYR A 87 0.82 -18.93 -3.50
CA TYR A 87 1.09 -19.75 -4.67
C TYR A 87 2.16 -19.07 -5.56
N ARG A 88 3.20 -19.80 -5.96
CA ARG A 88 4.26 -19.28 -6.86
C ARG A 88 3.67 -18.86 -8.20
N ALA A 89 3.92 -17.64 -8.67
CA ALA A 89 3.43 -17.23 -10.00
C ALA A 89 4.22 -17.90 -11.13
N ASN A 90 5.53 -18.07 -10.94
CA ASN A 90 6.45 -18.65 -11.93
C ASN A 90 7.26 -19.85 -11.38
N PRO A 91 6.62 -20.96 -10.96
CA PRO A 91 7.35 -22.12 -10.46
C PRO A 91 8.21 -22.77 -11.57
N PRO A 92 9.33 -23.43 -11.23
CA PRO A 92 10.06 -24.32 -12.12
C PRO A 92 9.14 -25.28 -12.87
N SER A 93 9.42 -25.50 -14.16
CA SER A 93 8.55 -26.23 -15.07
C SER A 93 8.39 -27.72 -14.71
N ASP A 94 9.32 -28.28 -13.95
CA ASP A 94 9.31 -29.66 -13.45
C ASP A 94 8.35 -29.89 -12.27
N LEU A 95 7.97 -28.84 -11.53
CA LEU A 95 7.08 -28.95 -10.36
C LEU A 95 5.60 -29.15 -10.69
N LYS A 96 5.19 -28.98 -11.97
CA LYS A 96 3.82 -29.21 -12.48
C LYS A 96 2.71 -28.62 -11.59
N CYS A 97 2.87 -27.37 -11.16
CA CYS A 97 1.91 -26.72 -10.26
C CYS A 97 0.54 -26.48 -10.94
N SER A 98 -0.56 -26.78 -10.25
CA SER A 98 -1.92 -26.90 -10.83
C SER A 98 -2.88 -25.72 -10.51
N GLY A 99 -2.36 -24.52 -10.24
CA GLY A 99 -3.13 -23.34 -9.81
C GLY A 99 -3.50 -23.30 -8.33
N THR A 100 -3.37 -24.44 -7.63
CA THR A 100 -3.58 -24.57 -6.17
C THR A 100 -2.48 -25.41 -5.55
N ALA A 101 -2.13 -25.17 -4.29
CA ALA A 101 -1.18 -25.98 -3.54
C ALA A 101 -1.58 -26.10 -2.07
N LYS A 102 -1.32 -27.25 -1.44
CA LYS A 102 -1.59 -27.45 0.00
C LYS A 102 -0.37 -27.06 0.82
N ILE A 103 -0.59 -26.29 1.87
CA ILE A 103 0.44 -26.03 2.88
C ILE A 103 0.61 -27.30 3.71
N LEU A 104 1.82 -27.85 3.72
CA LEU A 104 2.21 -28.93 4.63
C LEU A 104 2.95 -28.33 5.81
N LYS A 105 2.59 -28.71 7.04
CA LYS A 105 3.17 -28.17 8.27
C LYS A 105 4.70 -28.21 8.27
N ASP A 106 5.27 -29.37 7.98
CA ASP A 106 6.72 -29.58 8.08
C ASP A 106 7.47 -28.73 7.04
N ASP A 107 6.95 -28.64 5.81
CA ASP A 107 7.53 -27.81 4.75
C ASP A 107 7.42 -26.32 5.08
N CYS A 108 6.29 -25.88 5.63
CA CYS A 108 6.07 -24.51 6.07
C CYS A 108 7.06 -24.11 7.18
N VAL A 109 7.17 -24.94 8.23
CA VAL A 109 8.10 -24.69 9.35
C VAL A 109 9.55 -24.68 8.87
N LYS A 110 9.94 -25.69 8.09
CA LYS A 110 11.30 -25.83 7.58
C LYS A 110 11.66 -24.67 6.64
N SER A 111 10.73 -24.25 5.80
CA SER A 111 10.97 -23.14 4.86
C SER A 111 11.16 -21.82 5.61
N ILE A 112 10.30 -21.51 6.57
CA ILE A 112 10.37 -20.26 7.33
C ILE A 112 11.64 -20.20 8.20
N THR A 113 11.88 -21.26 9.00
CA THR A 113 13.03 -21.29 9.91
C THR A 113 14.37 -21.46 9.18
N GLY A 114 14.37 -22.21 8.07
CA GLY A 114 15.50 -22.32 7.15
C GLY A 114 15.87 -20.98 6.53
N ALA A 115 14.88 -20.23 5.99
CA ALA A 115 15.13 -18.94 5.35
C ALA A 115 15.82 -17.94 6.29
N VAL A 116 15.32 -17.78 7.52
CA VAL A 116 15.91 -16.85 8.50
C VAL A 116 17.27 -17.32 9.03
N THR A 117 17.50 -18.64 9.05
CA THR A 117 18.79 -19.22 9.44
C THR A 117 19.84 -19.00 8.34
N ASP A 118 19.49 -19.22 7.08
CA ASP A 118 20.41 -19.05 5.95
C ASP A 118 20.78 -17.59 5.74
N CYS A 119 19.80 -16.69 5.87
CA CYS A 119 20.03 -15.27 5.69
C CYS A 119 20.85 -14.64 6.80
N GLU A 120 20.65 -15.07 8.05
CA GLU A 120 21.24 -14.41 9.22
C GLU A 120 21.73 -15.43 10.27
N PRO A 121 22.63 -16.38 9.94
CA PRO A 121 22.90 -17.59 10.73
C PRO A 121 23.41 -17.34 12.15
N LYS A 122 23.98 -16.16 12.42
CA LYS A 122 24.59 -15.80 13.70
C LYS A 122 23.88 -14.66 14.43
N GLN A 123 22.80 -14.13 13.88
CA GLN A 123 22.05 -13.04 14.50
C GLN A 123 20.95 -13.59 15.41
N GLU A 124 20.53 -12.83 16.41
CA GLU A 124 19.33 -13.14 17.22
C GLU A 124 18.04 -12.65 16.55
N PHE A 125 18.17 -11.67 15.67
CA PHE A 125 17.08 -11.00 14.97
C PHE A 125 17.10 -11.33 13.47
N THR A 126 15.97 -11.06 12.81
CA THR A 126 15.87 -11.09 11.36
C THR A 126 15.26 -9.83 10.78
N HIS A 127 15.73 -9.46 9.58
CA HIS A 127 15.12 -8.41 8.75
C HIS A 127 14.00 -8.95 7.84
N GLY A 128 13.74 -10.26 7.90
CA GLY A 128 12.85 -10.96 6.99
C GLY A 128 13.61 -11.77 5.95
N ALA A 129 12.96 -12.83 5.50
CA ALA A 129 13.53 -13.79 4.58
C ALA A 129 12.40 -14.52 3.85
N SER A 130 12.72 -15.19 2.76
CA SER A 130 11.74 -15.99 2.03
C SER A 130 12.38 -17.22 1.43
N LEU A 131 11.61 -18.29 1.35
CA LEU A 131 12.03 -19.55 0.77
C LEU A 131 10.82 -20.22 0.13
N ALA A 132 10.95 -20.57 -1.14
CA ALA A 132 9.97 -21.38 -1.84
C ALA A 132 10.19 -22.87 -1.57
N HIS A 133 9.10 -23.62 -1.48
CA HIS A 133 9.11 -25.07 -1.45
C HIS A 133 7.95 -25.62 -2.29
N GLY A 134 8.28 -26.43 -3.30
CA GLY A 134 7.29 -26.91 -4.26
C GLY A 134 6.55 -25.73 -4.92
N CYS A 135 5.22 -25.73 -4.86
CA CYS A 135 4.38 -24.71 -5.49
C CYS A 135 4.07 -23.49 -4.61
N ILE A 136 4.67 -23.40 -3.41
CA ILE A 136 4.37 -22.38 -2.41
C ILE A 136 5.61 -21.54 -2.12
N SER A 137 5.44 -20.23 -2.00
CA SER A 137 6.42 -19.30 -1.46
C SER A 137 6.07 -18.99 -0.01
N PHE A 138 7.00 -19.25 0.90
CA PHE A 138 6.88 -18.88 2.31
C PHE A 138 7.72 -17.63 2.59
N ASN A 139 7.12 -16.64 3.24
CA ASN A 139 7.79 -15.35 3.51
C ASN A 139 7.64 -14.93 4.96
N ILE A 140 8.71 -14.35 5.50
CA ILE A 140 8.75 -13.58 6.73
C ILE A 140 9.01 -12.14 6.33
N THR A 141 8.04 -11.26 6.54
CA THR A 141 8.22 -9.83 6.28
C THR A 141 8.16 -9.07 7.58
N VAL A 142 9.15 -8.22 7.82
CA VAL A 142 9.26 -7.41 9.03
C VAL A 142 9.02 -5.95 8.67
N ASN A 143 8.16 -5.24 9.42
CA ASN A 143 7.99 -3.80 9.26
C ASN A 143 7.60 -3.12 10.60
N GLY A 144 7.57 -1.79 10.61
CA GLY A 144 7.16 -0.99 11.79
C GLY A 144 5.65 -0.69 11.88
N GLU A 145 4.84 -1.19 10.95
CA GLU A 145 3.38 -1.15 11.06
C GLU A 145 2.96 -2.23 12.07
N THR A 146 2.03 -1.93 12.98
CA THR A 146 1.59 -2.90 14.00
C THR A 146 0.13 -3.30 13.85
N ARG A 147 -0.53 -2.74 12.82
CA ARG A 147 -1.91 -3.06 12.52
C ARG A 147 -2.03 -4.30 11.61
N PRO A 148 -2.85 -5.29 12.00
CA PRO A 148 -3.00 -6.54 11.24
C PRO A 148 -3.68 -6.36 9.86
N ASP A 149 -4.44 -5.27 9.65
CA ASP A 149 -5.12 -4.95 8.39
C ASP A 149 -4.19 -4.32 7.33
N LYS A 150 -2.95 -3.99 7.69
CA LYS A 150 -1.97 -3.33 6.82
C LYS A 150 -0.82 -4.26 6.48
N VAL A 151 -1.15 -5.31 5.72
CA VAL A 151 -0.17 -6.33 5.34
C VAL A 151 0.88 -5.77 4.35
N PRO A 152 2.16 -6.19 4.42
CA PRO A 152 3.25 -5.59 3.64
C PRO A 152 3.17 -5.80 2.12
N TRP A 153 2.58 -6.93 1.70
CA TRP A 153 2.44 -7.34 0.29
C TRP A 153 1.05 -7.10 -0.26
N ALA A 154 0.15 -6.47 0.51
CA ALA A 154 -0.96 -5.79 -0.12
C ALA A 154 -0.26 -4.74 -0.97
N ALA A 155 -0.08 -5.05 -2.26
CA ALA A 155 0.33 -4.06 -3.21
C ALA A 155 -0.55 -2.86 -2.92
N GLU A 156 0.00 -1.66 -3.02
CA GLU A 156 -0.81 -0.47 -2.88
C GLU A 156 -1.96 -0.41 -3.91
N THR A 157 -2.20 -1.47 -4.70
CA THR A 157 -3.48 -1.90 -5.32
C THR A 157 -4.67 -2.02 -4.35
N GLY A 158 -4.54 -1.59 -3.10
CA GLY A 158 -5.41 -1.95 -1.99
C GLY A 158 -5.74 -0.87 -0.98
N TRP A 159 -5.33 0.40 -1.16
CA TRP A 159 -6.13 1.50 -0.59
C TRP A 159 -7.39 1.69 -1.45
N LYS A 160 -8.13 0.61 -1.72
CA LYS A 160 -9.47 0.70 -2.28
C LYS A 160 -10.29 1.45 -1.24
N GLY A 161 -10.59 2.71 -1.51
CA GLY A 161 -11.29 3.54 -0.53
C GLY A 161 -10.44 4.52 0.27
N GLN A 162 -9.14 4.72 0.01
CA GLN A 162 -8.41 5.89 0.56
C GLN A 162 -7.55 6.61 -0.48
N GLY A 163 -7.51 7.95 -0.43
CA GLY A 163 -6.70 8.74 -1.34
C GLY A 163 -5.21 8.65 -1.02
N ILE A 164 -4.38 8.38 -2.02
CA ILE A 164 -2.92 8.36 -1.94
C ILE A 164 -2.38 9.73 -2.36
N CYS A 165 -1.53 10.33 -1.56
CA CYS A 165 -1.07 11.71 -1.75
C CYS A 165 0.44 11.77 -2.01
N SER A 166 0.91 12.75 -2.79
CA SER A 166 2.34 13.00 -2.95
C SER A 166 2.99 13.28 -1.60
N ARG A 167 4.21 12.76 -1.40
CA ARG A 167 5.08 13.16 -0.28
C ARG A 167 5.68 14.53 -0.59
N GLY A 168 5.67 15.43 0.39
CA GLY A 168 6.25 16.77 0.25
C GLY A 168 5.51 17.78 1.12
N ASN A 169 5.87 19.05 0.95
CA ASN A 169 5.13 20.14 1.57
C ASN A 169 3.72 20.19 0.96
N GLY A 170 2.71 20.40 1.81
CA GLY A 170 1.36 20.69 1.34
C GLY A 170 1.31 21.99 0.53
N THR A 171 0.25 22.16 -0.23
CA THR A 171 -0.04 23.42 -0.92
C THR A 171 -0.64 24.45 0.05
N GLU A 172 -0.76 25.71 -0.36
CA GLU A 172 -1.52 26.70 0.40
C GLU A 172 -3.05 26.58 0.21
N VAL A 173 -3.51 25.61 -0.58
CA VAL A 173 -4.93 25.43 -0.92
C VAL A 173 -5.65 24.72 0.20
N ASP A 174 -6.69 25.37 0.73
CA ASP A 174 -7.54 24.81 1.76
C ASP A 174 -8.45 23.69 1.21
N SER A 175 -8.62 22.62 1.98
CA SER A 175 -9.41 21.46 1.60
C SER A 175 -10.90 21.81 1.37
N LYS A 176 -11.43 22.85 2.04
CA LYS A 176 -12.78 23.37 1.79
C LYS A 176 -12.86 24.12 0.47
N PHE A 177 -11.80 24.80 0.06
CA PHE A 177 -11.74 25.41 -1.27
C PHE A 177 -11.70 24.32 -2.35
N PHE A 178 -10.85 23.32 -2.17
CA PHE A 178 -10.77 22.17 -3.09
C PHE A 178 -12.13 21.46 -3.24
N LYS A 179 -12.92 21.37 -2.17
CA LYS A 179 -14.29 20.83 -2.17
C LYS A 179 -15.26 21.51 -3.14
N GLY A 180 -15.04 22.77 -3.49
CA GLY A 180 -15.88 23.49 -4.46
C GLY A 180 -15.47 23.28 -5.93
N LEU A 181 -14.38 22.57 -6.21
CA LEU A 181 -13.88 22.37 -7.58
C LEU A 181 -14.36 21.06 -8.18
N TRP A 182 -14.13 19.93 -7.49
CA TRP A 182 -14.37 18.59 -8.04
C TRP A 182 -15.84 18.21 -8.31
N PRO A 183 -16.89 18.82 -7.71
CA PRO A 183 -18.27 18.46 -8.07
C PRO A 183 -18.59 18.71 -9.55
N GLN A 184 -17.93 19.69 -10.16
CA GLN A 184 -18.08 20.05 -11.57
C GLN A 184 -17.47 18.98 -12.46
N PHE A 185 -16.27 18.53 -12.10
CA PHE A 185 -15.58 17.44 -12.76
C PHE A 185 -16.40 16.15 -12.69
N CYS A 186 -16.90 15.81 -11.50
CA CYS A 186 -17.70 14.61 -11.31
C CYS A 186 -19.04 14.61 -12.08
N ALA A 187 -19.60 15.78 -12.41
CA ALA A 187 -20.79 15.86 -13.25
C ALA A 187 -20.52 15.50 -14.71
N GLU A 188 -19.26 15.51 -15.13
CA GLU A 188 -18.84 15.26 -16.52
C GLU A 188 -18.18 13.89 -16.72
N VAL A 189 -17.77 13.23 -15.63
CA VAL A 189 -17.24 11.86 -15.68
C VAL A 189 -18.33 10.90 -16.14
N LYS A 190 -18.04 10.15 -17.20
CA LYS A 190 -18.91 9.10 -17.75
C LYS A 190 -18.23 7.74 -17.61
N GLU A 191 -19.03 6.71 -17.38
CA GLU A 191 -18.53 5.34 -17.25
C GLU A 191 -17.76 4.91 -18.49
N GLY A 192 -16.56 4.35 -18.29
CA GLY A 192 -15.69 3.88 -19.37
C GLY A 192 -14.98 4.97 -20.18
N GLN A 193 -15.13 6.26 -19.82
CA GLN A 193 -14.49 7.36 -20.54
C GLN A 193 -13.49 8.12 -19.67
N SER A 194 -12.24 8.15 -20.09
CA SER A 194 -11.23 9.00 -19.44
C SER A 194 -11.56 10.48 -19.66
N LEU A 195 -11.33 11.30 -18.64
CA LEU A 195 -11.59 12.73 -18.65
C LEU A 195 -10.44 13.46 -17.98
N HIS A 196 -9.94 14.51 -18.61
CA HIS A 196 -8.94 15.40 -18.04
C HIS A 196 -9.39 16.85 -18.17
N LYS A 197 -9.34 17.61 -17.07
CA LYS A 197 -9.72 19.03 -17.04
C LYS A 197 -8.82 19.82 -16.13
N VAL A 198 -8.51 21.04 -16.54
CA VAL A 198 -7.78 22.02 -15.73
C VAL A 198 -8.75 23.14 -15.35
N TYR A 199 -8.97 23.30 -14.04
CA TYR A 199 -9.76 24.37 -13.45
C TYR A 199 -8.85 25.49 -12.96
N LYS A 200 -9.40 26.70 -12.92
CA LYS A 200 -8.82 27.89 -12.32
C LYS A 200 -9.72 28.36 -11.18
N ASN A 201 -9.24 29.35 -10.44
CA ASN A 201 -10.03 29.94 -9.36
C ASN A 201 -11.40 30.49 -9.83
N VAL A 202 -11.49 31.04 -11.04
CA VAL A 202 -12.75 31.53 -11.64
C VAL A 202 -13.80 30.44 -11.84
N ASP A 203 -13.37 29.17 -11.89
CA ASP A 203 -14.26 28.03 -12.05
C ASP A 203 -14.82 27.53 -10.72
N PHE A 204 -14.33 28.04 -9.58
CA PHE A 204 -14.81 27.61 -8.26
C PHE A 204 -16.30 27.92 -8.06
N LYS A 205 -17.07 26.90 -7.68
CA LYS A 205 -18.46 27.05 -7.27
C LYS A 205 -18.60 26.68 -5.79
N PRO A 206 -18.95 27.63 -4.91
CA PRO A 206 -19.09 27.33 -3.50
C PRO A 206 -20.18 26.25 -3.30
N PRO A 207 -19.94 25.23 -2.47
CA PRO A 207 -20.98 24.24 -2.17
C PRO A 207 -22.19 24.96 -1.56
N GLY A 208 -23.39 24.65 -2.07
CA GLY A 208 -24.64 25.33 -1.71
C GLY A 208 -24.81 25.48 -0.21
N SER A 209 -25.00 26.72 0.24
CA SER A 209 -24.84 27.12 1.64
C SER A 209 -26.08 26.83 2.50
N LYS A 210 -25.88 26.09 3.60
CA LYS A 210 -26.54 26.47 4.86
C LYS A 210 -25.59 27.45 5.57
N LYS A 211 -26.04 28.71 5.61
CA LYS A 211 -25.44 29.90 6.23
C LYS A 211 -24.47 29.59 7.38
N ARG A 212 -23.21 30.03 7.23
CA ARG A 212 -22.24 30.53 8.25
C ARG A 212 -20.80 30.07 7.97
N ALA A 213 -20.19 30.62 6.93
CA ALA A 213 -18.76 30.93 6.90
C ALA A 213 -18.56 31.98 5.80
N PRO A 214 -17.82 33.08 6.05
CA PRO A 214 -17.39 33.96 4.97
C PRO A 214 -16.63 33.11 3.93
N PRO A 215 -16.91 33.24 2.62
CA PRO A 215 -16.12 32.53 1.63
C PRO A 215 -14.66 32.95 1.83
N ALA A 216 -13.74 31.98 1.98
CA ALA A 216 -12.32 32.27 1.88
C ALA A 216 -12.15 33.00 0.54
N SER A 217 -11.75 34.27 0.58
CA SER A 217 -11.70 35.10 -0.62
C SER A 217 -10.78 34.41 -1.61
N SER A 218 -11.35 34.05 -2.77
CA SER A 218 -10.75 33.24 -3.81
C SER A 218 -9.44 33.81 -4.38
N LYS A 219 -9.20 35.11 -4.17
CA LYS A 219 -8.07 35.86 -4.74
C LYS A 219 -6.69 35.26 -4.45
N GLN A 220 -6.51 34.65 -3.28
CA GLN A 220 -5.23 34.01 -2.93
C GLN A 220 -4.90 32.80 -3.83
N TYR A 221 -5.87 32.31 -4.60
CA TYR A 221 -5.72 31.18 -5.50
C TYR A 221 -5.85 31.58 -6.98
N ASP A 222 -5.91 32.87 -7.32
CA ASP A 222 -6.18 33.34 -8.70
C ASP A 222 -5.21 32.76 -9.73
N ASP A 223 -3.95 32.57 -9.35
CA ASP A 223 -2.90 32.05 -10.22
C ASP A 223 -2.66 30.53 -10.09
N TYR A 224 -3.42 29.85 -9.23
CA TYR A 224 -3.36 28.39 -9.12
C TYR A 224 -4.12 27.72 -10.27
N LYS A 225 -3.60 26.57 -10.69
CA LYS A 225 -4.28 25.67 -11.64
C LYS A 225 -4.56 24.33 -10.96
N PHE A 226 -5.73 23.78 -11.20
CA PHE A 226 -6.23 22.55 -10.58
C PHE A 226 -6.53 21.53 -11.68
N SER A 227 -5.60 20.61 -11.92
CA SER A 227 -5.77 19.52 -12.89
C SER A 227 -6.51 18.37 -12.22
N LEU A 228 -7.67 17.99 -12.76
CA LEU A 228 -8.45 16.83 -12.34
C LEU A 228 -8.53 15.84 -13.50
N GLU A 229 -8.26 14.57 -13.21
CA GLU A 229 -8.22 13.51 -14.20
C GLU A 229 -8.95 12.25 -13.70
N TYR A 230 -9.62 11.56 -14.62
CA TYR A 230 -10.14 10.23 -14.45
C TYR A 230 -9.60 9.36 -15.59
N GLN A 231 -8.90 8.29 -15.22
CA GLN A 231 -8.37 7.29 -16.15
C GLN A 231 -9.28 6.07 -16.08
N ALA A 232 -10.11 5.86 -17.11
CA ALA A 232 -11.03 4.73 -17.13
C ALA A 232 -10.28 3.40 -17.28
N ALA A 233 -10.77 2.37 -16.60
CA ALA A 233 -10.29 0.99 -16.69
C ALA A 233 -11.47 0.01 -16.76
N PRO A 234 -11.29 -1.19 -17.35
CA PRO A 234 -12.32 -2.22 -17.31
C PRO A 234 -12.68 -2.60 -15.86
N GLY A 235 -13.96 -2.65 -15.53
CA GLY A 235 -14.45 -3.07 -14.21
C GLY A 235 -15.65 -2.28 -13.71
N THR A 236 -16.20 -2.67 -12.57
CA THR A 236 -17.30 -1.95 -11.89
C THR A 236 -16.73 -1.03 -10.82
N CYS A 237 -17.22 0.22 -10.78
CA CYS A 237 -16.74 1.19 -9.80
C CYS A 237 -17.20 0.81 -8.39
N GLN A 238 -16.26 0.62 -7.47
CA GLN A 238 -16.58 0.42 -6.05
C GLN A 238 -16.94 1.75 -5.36
N GLN A 239 -16.43 2.87 -5.88
CA GLN A 239 -16.73 4.20 -5.39
C GLN A 239 -17.03 5.15 -6.54
N SER A 240 -17.97 6.06 -6.30
CA SER A 240 -18.28 7.16 -7.21
C SER A 240 -17.16 8.22 -7.24
N CYS A 241 -17.12 9.04 -8.29
CA CYS A 241 -16.22 10.19 -8.37
C CYS A 241 -16.29 11.07 -7.10
N LYS A 242 -17.51 11.35 -6.62
CA LYS A 242 -17.72 12.13 -5.39
C LYS A 242 -17.04 11.49 -4.17
N GLN A 243 -17.24 10.19 -3.96
CA GLN A 243 -16.64 9.48 -2.82
C GLN A 243 -15.11 9.47 -2.91
N ALA A 244 -14.57 9.24 -4.11
CA ALA A 244 -13.12 9.26 -4.34
C ALA A 244 -12.50 10.62 -3.98
N PHE A 245 -13.12 11.73 -4.40
CA PHE A 245 -12.63 13.08 -4.09
C PHE A 245 -12.88 13.52 -2.64
N GLU A 246 -13.97 13.10 -2.01
CA GLU A 246 -14.19 13.31 -0.57
C GLU A 246 -13.13 12.60 0.25
N GLU A 247 -12.76 11.39 -0.13
CA GLU A 247 -11.73 10.63 0.55
C GLU A 247 -10.33 11.20 0.30
N MET A 248 -9.99 11.58 -0.94
CA MET A 248 -8.74 12.29 -1.23
C MET A 248 -8.66 13.62 -0.47
N GLN A 249 -9.78 14.33 -0.28
CA GLN A 249 -9.80 15.52 0.56
C GLN A 249 -9.47 15.18 2.03
N LEU A 250 -10.00 14.08 2.55
CA LEU A 250 -9.75 13.66 3.93
C LEU A 250 -8.31 13.18 4.14
N SER A 251 -7.78 12.37 3.23
CA SER A 251 -6.45 11.79 3.34
C SER A 251 -5.33 12.77 2.94
N CYS A 252 -5.58 13.62 1.93
CA CYS A 252 -4.59 14.56 1.42
C CYS A 252 -4.74 15.98 1.96
N GLY A 253 -5.81 16.28 2.71
CA GLY A 253 -6.11 17.61 3.24
C GLY A 253 -5.97 17.78 4.75
N ASN A 254 -5.65 16.71 5.49
CA ASN A 254 -5.61 16.69 6.97
C ASN A 254 -4.27 16.17 7.52
N GLY A 255 -3.15 16.75 7.07
CA GLY A 255 -1.82 16.43 7.58
C GLY A 255 -1.57 16.98 9.00
N GLY A 256 -2.29 16.50 10.01
CA GLY A 256 -2.08 16.83 11.43
C GLY A 256 -3.11 17.81 12.04
N ILE A 257 -3.02 18.00 13.37
CA ILE A 257 -3.92 18.85 14.16
C ILE A 257 -3.82 20.30 13.66
N GLY A 258 -4.81 20.74 12.88
CA GLY A 258 -4.94 22.12 12.39
C GLY A 258 -4.54 22.35 10.93
N ASN A 259 -4.00 21.35 10.22
CA ASN A 259 -3.63 21.51 8.82
C ASN A 259 -4.81 21.15 7.92
N THR A 260 -5.48 22.16 7.37
CA THR A 260 -6.57 22.03 6.38
C THR A 260 -6.06 22.09 4.94
N LYS A 261 -4.75 21.94 4.73
CA LYS A 261 -4.07 22.19 3.45
C LYS A 261 -3.97 20.91 2.61
N MET A 262 -4.28 21.01 1.33
CA MET A 262 -4.20 19.91 0.38
C MET A 262 -2.75 19.65 -0.04
N MET A 263 -2.34 18.38 -0.17
CA MET A 263 -1.11 17.99 -0.87
C MET A 263 -1.15 18.35 -2.36
N HIS A 264 0.00 18.51 -3.00
CA HIS A 264 0.08 18.87 -4.42
C HIS A 264 -0.61 17.86 -5.34
N ILE A 265 -0.39 16.57 -5.13
CA ILE A 265 -0.97 15.52 -5.96
C ILE A 265 -1.69 14.53 -5.06
N GLY A 266 -2.85 14.07 -5.50
CA GLY A 266 -3.52 12.93 -4.90
C GLY A 266 -4.18 12.06 -5.94
N ASN A 267 -4.33 10.78 -5.62
CA ASN A 267 -4.95 9.81 -6.49
C ASN A 267 -5.75 8.76 -5.72
N PHE A 268 -6.75 8.20 -6.37
CA PHE A 268 -7.67 7.25 -5.78
C PHE A 268 -8.06 6.19 -6.82
N ASP A 269 -7.94 4.92 -6.46
CA ASP A 269 -8.34 3.79 -7.31
C ASP A 269 -9.77 3.34 -6.97
N ALA A 270 -10.68 3.49 -7.94
CA ALA A 270 -12.09 3.13 -7.82
C ALA A 270 -12.41 1.73 -8.37
N SER A 271 -11.40 0.90 -8.67
CA SER A 271 -11.47 -0.40 -9.36
C SER A 271 -11.92 -0.36 -10.83
N CYS A 272 -12.75 0.60 -11.23
CA CYS A 272 -13.13 0.87 -12.63
C CYS A 272 -12.26 1.94 -13.30
N GLY A 273 -11.20 2.37 -12.62
CA GLY A 273 -10.39 3.50 -13.06
C GLY A 273 -9.84 4.30 -11.89
N LYS A 274 -9.09 5.33 -12.21
CA LYS A 274 -8.30 6.10 -11.26
C LYS A 274 -8.66 7.57 -11.32
N TYR A 275 -9.02 8.16 -10.19
CA TYR A 275 -9.18 9.61 -10.04
C TYR A 275 -7.86 10.22 -9.59
N ILE A 276 -7.47 11.33 -10.19
CA ILE A 276 -6.21 12.00 -9.91
C ILE A 276 -6.49 13.50 -9.81
N TYR A 277 -5.81 14.17 -8.90
CA TYR A 277 -5.74 15.63 -8.86
C TYR A 277 -4.30 16.10 -8.77
N GLU A 278 -4.05 17.28 -9.33
CA GLU A 278 -2.80 18.01 -9.18
C GLU A 278 -3.10 19.51 -8.98
N ILE A 279 -2.50 20.08 -7.94
CA ILE A 279 -2.55 21.49 -7.58
C ILE A 279 -1.22 22.12 -7.97
N MET A 280 -1.24 22.87 -9.07
CA MET A 280 -0.10 23.60 -9.57
C MET A 280 -0.08 25.00 -8.94
N PRO A 281 0.99 25.36 -8.19
CA PRO A 281 1.16 26.73 -7.73
C PRO A 281 1.39 27.68 -8.91
N PRO A 282 1.23 29.00 -8.71
CA PRO A 282 1.70 29.99 -9.68
C PRO A 282 3.14 29.73 -10.08
N GLU A 283 3.46 29.97 -11.35
CA GLU A 283 4.86 29.99 -11.78
C GLU A 283 5.60 31.02 -10.92
N PRO A 284 6.78 30.68 -10.36
CA PRO A 284 7.58 31.66 -9.65
C PRO A 284 7.82 32.81 -10.62
N GLY A 285 7.36 34.02 -10.25
CA GLY A 285 7.45 35.18 -11.12
C GLY A 285 8.86 35.25 -11.71
N ARG A 286 8.97 35.22 -13.05
CA ARG A 286 10.21 35.68 -13.66
C ARG A 286 10.42 37.10 -13.14
N PRO A 287 11.57 37.37 -12.48
CA PRO A 287 11.85 38.69 -11.94
C PRO A 287 11.77 39.77 -13.02
#